data_AF-A0A2D6MX10-F1
#
_entry.id   AF-A0A2D6MX10-F1
#
_cell.length_a   1.000
_cell.length_b   1.000
_cell.length_c   1.000
_cell.angle_alpha   90.00
_cell.angle_beta   90.00
_cell.angle_gamma   90.00
#
_symmetry.space_group_name_H-M   'P 1'
#
loop_
_entity.id
_entity.type
_entity.pdbx_description
1 polymer ?
#
loop_
_entity_poly.entity_id
_entity_poly.type
_entity_poly.pdbx_seq_one_letter_code
_entity_poly.pdbx_strand_id
1 'polypeptide(L)'
;MSPRQGLPLHTRSLTVAISRRPDGRWRARGDVIDLRKNGFIPSSHDLQPSGVIHMMSIELSLAPSSLRLDEITIEQPFVAVEASPATGGECCRDPAPRLLAMKGELLDDGFTKRLGTRFGGALGCSHLLTLFQLMASTIPRALQLEAERAEREGTTHREDRRFFRRAIFVDGHERDPSTTDVSIQLADTHTRPIAEGTPLTSQLEASFEVKTFASVDRKHFRIEELESRERHRTFETIASAPWTHHDALVSPLVGHPVIRGMAARVFELLGKGPKNALLRDNLLQFAPGFIQITGAQLDDYFEKRAQTTKPGPMQKPAVTSLGGRPNSCYMWREDSLVARALARDKTGRESG
;
A
#
# COMPACT_ATOMS: atom_id res chain seq x y z
N MET A 1 -0.67 -12.34 21.71
CA MET A 1 -0.72 -13.39 20.67
C MET A 1 0.65 -13.60 20.04
N SER A 2 0.96 -14.87 19.77
CA SER A 2 2.12 -15.36 19.00
C SER A 2 2.09 -14.86 17.54
N PRO A 3 3.21 -14.89 16.79
CA PRO A 3 3.20 -14.67 15.35
C PRO A 3 2.10 -15.50 14.68
N ARG A 4 1.35 -14.89 13.75
CA ARG A 4 0.25 -15.55 13.02
C ARG A 4 0.82 -16.79 12.32
N GLN A 5 0.35 -17.97 12.71
CA GLN A 5 0.85 -19.26 12.24
C GLN A 5 -0.02 -19.70 11.06
N GLY A 6 0.44 -19.43 9.85
CA GLY A 6 -0.28 -19.75 8.63
C GLY A 6 0.65 -19.76 7.42
N LEU A 7 0.21 -20.33 6.30
CA LEU A 7 0.98 -20.35 5.06
C LEU A 7 1.15 -18.91 4.56
N PRO A 8 2.39 -18.39 4.37
CA PRO A 8 2.60 -17.04 3.87
C PRO A 8 2.07 -16.90 2.43
N LEU A 9 1.17 -15.94 2.21
CA LEU A 9 0.52 -15.73 0.92
C LEU A 9 1.15 -14.57 0.13
N HIS A 10 1.29 -13.43 0.78
CA HIS A 10 1.73 -12.19 0.13
C HIS A 10 2.34 -11.23 1.15
N THR A 11 3.32 -10.44 0.70
CA THR A 11 3.81 -9.26 1.41
C THR A 11 3.75 -8.06 0.49
N ARG A 12 3.07 -6.99 0.94
CA ARG A 12 3.25 -5.64 0.39
C ARG A 12 4.18 -4.87 1.29
N SER A 13 5.19 -4.23 0.71
CA SER A 13 6.06 -3.25 1.35
C SER A 13 5.83 -1.88 0.72
N LEU A 14 5.59 -0.87 1.56
CA LEU A 14 5.52 0.54 1.18
C LEU A 14 6.54 1.30 2.03
N THR A 15 7.44 2.04 1.41
CA THR A 15 8.39 2.87 2.17
C THR A 15 8.42 4.28 1.63
N VAL A 16 8.60 5.26 2.53
CA VAL A 16 8.84 6.66 2.19
C VAL A 16 10.03 7.14 2.99
N ALA A 17 11.12 7.50 2.31
CA ALA A 17 12.34 8.02 2.92
C ALA A 17 12.55 9.48 2.50
N ILE A 18 12.89 10.34 3.47
CA ILE A 18 13.07 11.77 3.25
C ILE A 18 14.46 12.20 3.69
N SER A 19 15.12 12.95 2.81
CA SER A 19 16.48 13.46 2.97
C SER A 19 16.57 14.91 2.52
N ARG A 20 17.56 15.65 3.05
CA ARG A 20 17.87 17.01 2.60
C ARG A 20 18.75 16.95 1.34
N ARG A 21 18.54 17.86 0.40
CA ARG A 21 19.39 18.08 -0.77
C ARG A 21 20.34 19.27 -0.52
N PRO A 22 21.47 19.35 -1.25
CA PRO A 22 22.40 20.48 -1.18
C PRO A 22 21.80 21.86 -1.54
N ASP A 23 20.76 21.88 -2.36
CA ASP A 23 20.07 23.11 -2.76
C ASP A 23 18.99 23.57 -1.75
N GLY A 24 18.97 22.98 -0.55
CA GLY A 24 18.00 23.28 0.51
C GLY A 24 16.63 22.63 0.31
N ARG A 25 16.38 21.92 -0.79
CA ARG A 25 15.14 21.17 -1.02
C ARG A 25 15.16 19.83 -0.30
N TRP A 26 13.99 19.19 -0.22
CA TRP A 26 13.88 17.81 0.25
C TRP A 26 13.72 16.86 -0.93
N ARG A 27 14.39 15.71 -0.81
CA ARG A 27 14.16 14.54 -1.66
C ARG A 27 13.35 13.53 -0.85
N ALA A 28 12.16 13.21 -1.33
CA ALA A 28 11.30 12.16 -0.79
C ALA A 28 11.19 11.02 -1.79
N ARG A 29 11.69 9.83 -1.45
CA ARG A 29 11.55 8.61 -2.27
C ARG A 29 10.53 7.69 -1.64
N GLY A 30 9.52 7.34 -2.42
CA GLY A 30 8.54 6.31 -2.14
C GLY A 30 8.85 5.05 -2.94
N ASP A 31 8.74 3.88 -2.32
CA ASP A 31 8.87 2.59 -3.01
C ASP A 31 7.69 1.67 -2.62
N VAL A 32 7.17 0.92 -3.59
CA VAL A 32 6.18 -0.14 -3.38
C VAL A 32 6.68 -1.46 -3.96
N ILE A 33 6.62 -2.53 -3.16
CA ILE A 33 6.92 -3.89 -3.57
C ILE A 33 5.75 -4.79 -3.19
N ASP A 34 5.22 -5.53 -4.17
CA ASP A 34 4.26 -6.62 -3.95
C ASP A 34 4.92 -7.95 -4.27
N LEU A 35 5.02 -8.82 -3.26
CA LEU A 35 5.63 -10.13 -3.33
C LEU A 35 4.58 -11.21 -3.09
N ARG A 36 4.24 -11.96 -4.13
CA ARG A 36 3.45 -13.19 -4.03
C ARG A 36 4.34 -14.33 -3.57
N LYS A 37 3.95 -15.01 -2.49
CA LYS A 37 4.71 -16.13 -1.90
C LYS A 37 4.08 -17.49 -2.17
N ASN A 38 2.82 -17.51 -2.60
CA ASN A 38 2.09 -18.73 -2.88
C ASN A 38 1.30 -18.67 -4.20
N GLY A 39 1.22 -19.82 -4.85
CA GLY A 39 0.38 -20.06 -6.02
C GLY A 39 0.78 -19.27 -7.26
N PHE A 40 -0.16 -19.20 -8.20
CA PHE A 40 -0.06 -18.47 -9.45
C PHE A 40 -1.42 -17.91 -9.86
N ILE A 41 -1.42 -16.89 -10.72
CA ILE A 41 -2.64 -16.26 -11.23
C ILE A 41 -2.67 -16.31 -12.76
N PRO A 42 -3.70 -16.90 -13.37
CA PRO A 42 -3.97 -16.71 -14.78
C PRO A 42 -4.37 -15.24 -15.01
N SER A 43 -3.55 -14.55 -15.77
CA SER A 43 -3.90 -13.26 -16.35
C SER A 43 -4.50 -13.47 -17.75
N SER A 44 -4.97 -12.40 -18.38
CA SER A 44 -5.53 -12.48 -19.74
C SER A 44 -4.53 -12.92 -20.83
N HIS A 45 -3.24 -12.89 -20.53
CA HIS A 45 -2.17 -13.06 -21.52
C HIS A 45 -0.99 -13.92 -21.02
N ASP A 46 -0.97 -14.28 -19.74
CA ASP A 46 0.14 -15.01 -19.10
C ASP A 46 -0.31 -15.73 -17.82
N LEU A 47 0.44 -16.75 -17.40
CA LEU A 47 0.32 -17.40 -16.11
C LEU A 47 1.35 -16.82 -15.14
N GLN A 48 0.94 -15.89 -14.29
CA GLN A 48 1.86 -15.19 -13.39
C GLN A 48 2.23 -16.08 -12.19
N PRO A 49 3.50 -16.46 -12.00
CA PRO A 49 3.91 -17.28 -10.87
C PRO A 49 4.00 -16.48 -9.57
N SER A 50 4.45 -17.14 -8.50
CA SER A 50 4.96 -16.46 -7.30
C SER A 50 6.24 -15.67 -7.61
N GLY A 51 6.52 -14.64 -6.81
CA GLY A 51 7.63 -13.71 -7.03
C GLY A 51 7.23 -12.25 -6.89
N VAL A 52 8.15 -11.35 -7.27
CA VAL A 52 7.89 -9.91 -7.30
C VAL A 52 6.90 -9.60 -8.42
N ILE A 53 5.72 -9.09 -8.05
CA ILE A 53 4.63 -8.77 -8.98
C ILE A 53 4.67 -7.28 -9.37
N HIS A 54 4.94 -6.43 -8.39
CA HIS A 54 5.11 -5.00 -8.59
C HIS A 54 6.38 -4.55 -7.87
N MET A 55 7.20 -3.76 -8.55
CA MET A 55 8.28 -2.98 -7.96
C MET A 55 8.26 -1.63 -8.65
N MET A 56 7.86 -0.60 -7.91
CA MET A 56 7.70 0.75 -8.44
C MET A 56 8.19 1.79 -7.43
N SER A 57 8.66 2.92 -7.94
CA SER A 57 9.12 4.05 -7.13
C SER A 57 8.51 5.36 -7.60
N ILE A 58 8.35 6.31 -6.66
CA ILE A 58 8.08 7.71 -6.94
C ILE A 58 9.12 8.51 -6.18
N GLU A 59 9.84 9.39 -6.86
CA GLU A 59 10.74 10.35 -6.24
C GLU A 59 10.22 11.76 -6.43
N LEU A 60 10.17 12.51 -5.34
CA LEU A 60 9.71 13.90 -5.30
C LEU A 60 10.85 14.81 -4.84
N SER A 61 11.02 15.93 -5.54
CA SER A 61 11.75 17.09 -5.03
C SER A 61 10.75 18.15 -4.61
N LEU A 62 10.91 18.74 -3.42
CA LEU A 62 10.04 19.80 -2.93
C LEU A 62 10.74 20.80 -2.02
N ALA A 63 10.24 22.04 -2.00
CA ALA A 63 10.64 23.05 -1.02
C ALA A 63 9.88 22.84 0.30
N PRO A 64 10.57 22.60 1.44
CA PRO A 64 9.93 22.35 2.73
C PRO A 64 9.04 23.50 3.21
N SER A 65 9.40 24.74 2.86
CA SER A 65 8.66 25.95 3.24
C SER A 65 7.28 26.07 2.61
N SER A 66 7.01 25.36 1.51
CA SER A 66 5.75 25.46 0.76
C SER A 66 5.07 24.12 0.52
N LEU A 67 5.79 23.00 0.69
CA LEU A 67 5.35 21.67 0.30
C LEU A 67 4.93 21.58 -1.18
N ARG A 68 5.48 22.45 -2.04
CA ARG A 68 5.26 22.44 -3.48
C ARG A 68 6.14 21.39 -4.16
N LEU A 69 5.54 20.60 -5.04
CA LEU A 69 6.24 19.59 -5.84
C LEU A 69 6.99 20.25 -7.00
N ASP A 70 8.32 20.16 -7.02
CA ASP A 70 9.16 20.73 -8.09
C ASP A 70 9.44 19.72 -9.20
N GLU A 71 9.72 18.47 -8.81
CA GLU A 71 10.10 17.38 -9.70
C GLU A 71 9.45 16.09 -9.23
N ILE A 72 9.07 15.26 -10.20
CA ILE A 72 8.47 13.94 -9.99
C ILE A 72 9.16 12.99 -10.95
N THR A 73 9.75 11.92 -10.42
CA THR A 73 10.36 10.84 -11.20
C THR A 73 9.71 9.52 -10.81
N ILE A 74 9.50 8.62 -11.78
CA ILE A 74 8.80 7.36 -11.57
C ILE A 74 9.60 6.25 -12.22
N GLU A 75 9.81 5.16 -11.50
CA GLU A 75 10.43 3.94 -12.02
C GLU A 75 9.48 2.76 -11.79
N GLN A 76 9.39 1.86 -12.78
CA GLN A 76 8.55 0.66 -12.71
C GLN A 76 9.32 -0.55 -13.23
N PRO A 77 10.40 -0.98 -12.55
CA PRO A 77 11.21 -2.12 -12.99
C PRO A 77 10.40 -3.42 -13.12
N PHE A 78 9.44 -3.69 -12.22
CA PHE A 78 8.54 -4.85 -12.34
C PHE A 78 7.07 -4.43 -12.30
N VAL A 79 6.29 -4.96 -13.23
CA VAL A 79 4.84 -4.77 -13.29
C VAL A 79 4.14 -6.09 -13.62
N ALA A 80 2.86 -6.21 -13.25
CA ALA A 80 2.08 -7.42 -13.52
C ALA A 80 1.75 -7.62 -15.00
N VAL A 81 1.54 -6.54 -15.77
CA VAL A 81 1.16 -6.63 -17.17
C VAL A 81 2.16 -5.89 -18.05
N GLU A 82 2.90 -6.66 -18.84
CA GLU A 82 3.88 -6.18 -19.81
C GLU A 82 3.25 -5.94 -21.18
N ALA A 83 3.85 -5.03 -21.95
CA ALA A 83 3.42 -4.77 -23.32
C ALA A 83 3.67 -6.02 -24.19
N SER A 84 2.63 -6.50 -24.87
CA SER A 84 2.70 -7.67 -25.74
C SER A 84 1.61 -7.61 -26.82
N PRO A 85 1.67 -8.47 -27.86
CA PRO A 85 0.57 -8.60 -28.81
C PRO A 85 -0.77 -8.93 -28.14
N ALA A 86 -0.75 -9.73 -27.06
CA ALA A 86 -1.96 -10.13 -26.33
C ALA A 86 -2.59 -8.98 -25.52
N THR A 87 -1.81 -7.98 -25.12
CA THR A 87 -2.31 -6.75 -24.49
C THR A 87 -2.56 -5.63 -25.51
N GLY A 88 -2.34 -5.90 -26.81
CA GLY A 88 -2.33 -4.89 -27.87
C GLY A 88 -1.32 -3.76 -27.63
N GLY A 89 -0.21 -4.09 -26.98
CA GLY A 89 0.85 -3.14 -26.63
C GLY A 89 0.62 -2.37 -25.33
N GLU A 90 -0.54 -2.50 -24.69
CA GLU A 90 -0.82 -1.81 -23.42
C GLU A 90 -0.05 -2.45 -22.25
N CYS A 91 0.37 -1.63 -21.30
CA CYS A 91 1.17 -2.02 -20.14
C CYS A 91 0.79 -1.24 -18.87
N CYS A 92 1.07 -1.81 -17.70
CA CYS A 92 0.95 -1.13 -16.42
C CYS A 92 1.78 0.16 -16.29
N ARG A 93 2.74 0.41 -17.20
CA ARG A 93 3.59 1.62 -17.22
C ARG A 93 2.93 2.81 -17.92
N ASP A 94 1.99 2.55 -18.82
CA ASP A 94 1.35 3.56 -19.65
C ASP A 94 0.71 4.73 -18.88
N PRO A 95 0.07 4.53 -17.71
CA PRO A 95 -0.53 5.67 -17.02
C PRO A 95 0.50 6.55 -16.31
N ALA A 96 1.69 6.05 -15.95
CA ALA A 96 2.61 6.74 -15.04
C ALA A 96 2.98 8.19 -15.44
N PRO A 97 3.20 8.53 -16.73
CA PRO A 97 3.44 9.91 -17.14
C PRO A 97 2.36 10.91 -16.71
N ARG A 98 1.11 10.47 -16.46
CA ARG A 98 0.03 11.34 -15.95
C ARG A 98 0.32 11.93 -14.57
N LEU A 99 1.12 11.25 -13.75
CA LEU A 99 1.52 11.76 -12.44
C LEU A 99 2.44 12.98 -12.54
N LEU A 100 3.14 13.18 -13.66
CA LEU A 100 3.98 14.36 -13.89
C LEU A 100 3.16 15.65 -13.94
N ALA A 101 1.85 15.56 -14.24
CA ALA A 101 0.93 16.69 -14.17
C ALA A 101 0.67 17.18 -12.73
N MET A 102 1.14 16.45 -11.72
CA MET A 102 1.11 16.92 -10.32
C MET A 102 2.27 17.87 -10.00
N LYS A 103 3.23 18.08 -10.91
CA LYS A 103 4.29 19.07 -10.74
C LYS A 103 3.68 20.46 -10.54
N GLY A 104 4.15 21.16 -9.51
CA GLY A 104 3.67 22.48 -9.10
C GLY A 104 2.51 22.46 -8.12
N GLU A 105 1.87 21.31 -7.88
CA GLU A 105 0.83 21.16 -6.85
C GLU A 105 1.43 21.22 -5.44
N LEU A 106 0.60 21.61 -4.47
CA LEU A 106 0.94 21.62 -3.04
C LEU A 106 0.47 20.33 -2.36
N LEU A 107 1.26 19.79 -1.43
CA LEU A 107 0.83 18.70 -0.55
C LEU A 107 -0.06 19.25 0.59
N ASP A 108 -1.25 19.71 0.23
CA ASP A 108 -2.29 20.23 1.13
C ASP A 108 -3.46 19.24 1.32
N ASP A 109 -4.45 19.63 2.13
CA ASP A 109 -5.65 18.82 2.41
C ASP A 109 -6.45 18.44 1.14
N GLY A 110 -6.30 19.20 0.06
CA GLY A 110 -6.96 18.94 -1.23
C GLY A 110 -6.16 18.01 -2.15
N PHE A 111 -4.88 17.76 -1.88
CA PHE A 111 -3.98 17.05 -2.78
C PHE A 111 -4.49 15.65 -3.14
N THR A 112 -4.89 14.86 -2.14
CA THR A 112 -5.39 13.49 -2.36
C THR A 112 -6.63 13.45 -3.25
N LYS A 113 -7.50 14.46 -3.17
CA LYS A 113 -8.66 14.59 -4.05
C LYS A 113 -8.23 14.89 -5.48
N ARG A 114 -7.32 15.86 -5.67
CA ARG A 114 -6.78 16.22 -7.00
C ARG A 114 -6.06 15.05 -7.66
N LEU A 115 -5.22 14.34 -6.89
CA LEU A 115 -4.56 13.12 -7.33
C LEU A 115 -5.56 12.03 -7.74
N GLY A 116 -6.59 11.79 -6.92
CA GLY A 116 -7.66 10.82 -7.23
C GLY A 116 -8.44 11.18 -8.50
N THR A 117 -8.72 12.45 -8.75
CA THR A 117 -9.36 12.89 -10.00
C THR A 117 -8.49 12.66 -11.24
N ARG A 118 -7.17 12.83 -11.13
CA ARG A 118 -6.24 12.71 -12.27
C ARG A 118 -5.75 11.29 -12.52
N PHE A 119 -5.69 10.46 -11.48
CA PHE A 119 -5.01 9.16 -11.50
C PHE A 119 -5.81 8.03 -10.83
N GLY A 120 -7.05 8.28 -10.42
CA GLY A 120 -7.93 7.28 -9.82
C GLY A 120 -8.57 6.33 -10.82
N GLY A 121 -8.86 5.11 -10.35
CA GLY A 121 -9.60 4.10 -11.11
C GLY A 121 -8.96 3.77 -12.46
N ALA A 122 -9.75 3.80 -13.53
CA ALA A 122 -9.32 3.51 -14.90
C ALA A 122 -8.21 4.45 -15.43
N LEU A 123 -7.97 5.60 -14.79
CA LEU A 123 -6.99 6.58 -15.24
C LEU A 123 -5.55 6.25 -14.83
N GLY A 124 -5.37 5.37 -13.86
CA GLY A 124 -4.07 5.16 -13.22
C GLY A 124 -3.84 3.77 -12.65
N CYS A 125 -2.62 3.55 -12.17
CA CYS A 125 -2.26 2.34 -11.44
C CYS A 125 -2.62 2.52 -9.96
N SER A 126 -3.36 1.57 -9.39
CA SER A 126 -3.71 1.61 -7.96
C SER A 126 -2.48 1.63 -7.04
N HIS A 127 -1.38 0.97 -7.44
CA HIS A 127 -0.13 0.92 -6.69
C HIS A 127 0.53 2.30 -6.56
N LEU A 128 0.76 2.98 -7.69
CA LEU A 128 1.33 4.32 -7.68
C LEU A 128 0.38 5.34 -7.02
N LEU A 129 -0.94 5.18 -7.18
CA LEU A 129 -1.93 6.00 -6.48
C LEU A 129 -1.80 5.87 -4.97
N THR A 130 -1.82 4.64 -4.44
CA THR A 130 -1.67 4.38 -2.99
C THR A 130 -0.33 4.87 -2.47
N LEU A 131 0.76 4.65 -3.22
CA LEU A 131 2.09 5.12 -2.84
C LEU A 131 2.13 6.66 -2.75
N PHE A 132 1.61 7.36 -3.75
CA PHE A 132 1.63 8.83 -3.75
C PHE A 132 0.70 9.42 -2.68
N GLN A 133 -0.46 8.79 -2.41
CA GLN A 133 -1.31 9.16 -1.28
C GLN A 133 -0.58 8.99 0.06
N LEU A 134 0.18 7.90 0.24
CA LEU A 134 1.00 7.69 1.43
C LEU A 134 2.11 8.75 1.54
N MET A 135 2.79 9.08 0.45
CA MET A 135 3.79 10.15 0.45
C MET A 135 3.16 11.49 0.82
N ALA A 136 1.96 11.79 0.33
CA ALA A 136 1.23 13.02 0.63
C ALA A 136 0.83 13.15 2.10
N SER A 137 0.58 12.06 2.83
CA SER A 137 0.38 12.12 4.29
C SER A 137 1.70 12.12 5.08
N THR A 138 2.73 11.47 4.55
CA THR A 138 4.00 11.27 5.24
C THR A 138 4.88 12.52 5.25
N ILE A 139 4.97 13.23 4.12
CA ILE A 139 5.88 14.36 3.95
C ILE A 139 5.51 15.55 4.86
N PRO A 140 4.24 16.01 4.94
CA PRO A 140 3.86 17.07 5.86
C PRO A 140 4.09 16.69 7.34
N ARG A 141 3.90 15.41 7.69
CA ARG A 141 4.19 14.92 9.05
C ARG A 141 5.68 14.97 9.37
N ALA A 142 6.54 14.55 8.44
CA ALA A 142 7.98 14.65 8.61
C ALA A 142 8.44 16.11 8.72
N LEU A 143 7.82 17.02 7.97
CA LEU A 143 8.03 18.47 8.11
C LEU A 143 7.72 18.96 9.51
N GLN A 144 6.54 18.62 10.03
CA GLN A 144 6.15 19.00 11.38
C GLN A 144 7.16 18.50 12.43
N LEU A 145 7.49 17.20 12.40
CA LEU A 145 8.41 16.59 13.36
C LEU A 145 9.80 17.22 13.30
N GLU A 146 10.31 17.46 12.09
CA GLU A 146 11.62 18.06 11.91
C GLU A 146 11.66 19.53 12.32
N ALA A 147 10.59 20.29 12.05
CA ALA A 147 10.48 21.68 12.49
C ALA A 147 10.45 21.79 14.02
N GLU A 148 9.61 20.99 14.68
CA GLU A 148 9.52 20.95 16.14
C GLU A 148 10.87 20.58 16.79
N ARG A 149 11.60 19.62 16.21
CA ARG A 149 12.94 19.24 16.69
C ARG A 149 13.96 20.34 16.44
N ALA A 150 13.96 20.95 15.24
CA ALA A 150 14.87 22.04 14.88
C ALA A 150 14.70 23.26 15.80
N GLU A 151 13.45 23.59 16.15
CA GLU A 151 13.14 24.68 17.08
C GLU A 151 13.68 24.40 18.48
N ARG A 152 13.57 23.15 18.97
CA ARG A 152 14.10 22.77 20.28
C ARG A 152 15.62 22.76 20.37
N GLU A 153 16.29 22.27 19.33
CA GLU A 153 17.73 21.95 19.40
C GLU A 153 18.63 22.94 18.64
N GLY A 154 18.09 23.73 17.70
CA GLY A 154 18.88 24.62 16.85
C GLY A 154 19.83 23.91 15.88
N THR A 155 19.65 22.61 15.66
CA THR A 155 20.50 21.79 14.78
C THR A 155 19.83 21.49 13.44
N THR A 156 20.61 21.03 12.46
CA THR A 156 20.10 20.65 11.13
C THR A 156 20.79 19.41 10.59
N HIS A 157 20.07 18.60 9.81
CA HIS A 157 20.63 17.41 9.20
C HIS A 157 21.67 17.73 8.13
N ARG A 158 22.69 16.90 7.98
CA ARG A 158 23.58 16.96 6.81
C ARG A 158 22.80 16.65 5.52
N GLU A 159 23.26 17.23 4.43
CA GLU A 159 22.78 16.96 3.07
C GLU A 159 22.96 15.47 2.72
N ASP A 160 22.08 14.97 1.84
CA ASP A 160 22.01 13.59 1.35
C ASP A 160 21.89 12.51 2.43
N ARG A 161 21.55 12.92 3.66
CA ARG A 161 21.21 12.02 4.75
C ARG A 161 19.71 11.99 4.96
N ARG A 162 19.19 10.77 5.04
CA ARG A 162 17.81 10.51 5.43
C ARG A 162 17.63 10.87 6.90
N PHE A 163 16.68 11.74 7.20
CA PHE A 163 16.29 12.07 8.57
C PHE A 163 14.97 11.42 8.99
N PHE A 164 14.13 11.06 8.02
CA PHE A 164 12.84 10.45 8.27
C PHE A 164 12.60 9.25 7.36
N ARG A 165 11.97 8.20 7.92
CA ARG A 165 11.47 7.06 7.15
C ARG A 165 10.13 6.61 7.68
N ARG A 166 9.15 6.45 6.80
CA ARG A 166 7.98 5.61 7.03
C ARG A 166 8.17 4.26 6.34
N ALA A 167 7.81 3.18 7.00
CA ALA A 167 7.70 1.85 6.41
C ALA A 167 6.35 1.24 6.79
N ILE A 168 5.65 0.67 5.82
CA ILE A 168 4.43 -0.12 6.04
C ILE A 168 4.60 -1.49 5.39
N PHE A 169 4.33 -2.54 6.16
CA PHE A 169 4.25 -3.91 5.68
C PHE A 169 2.83 -4.42 5.85
N VAL A 170 2.25 -4.98 4.79
CA VAL A 170 0.99 -5.73 4.85
C VAL A 170 1.28 -7.17 4.48
N ASP A 171 1.15 -8.06 5.45
CA ASP A 171 1.37 -9.49 5.26
C ASP A 171 0.05 -10.24 5.32
N GLY A 172 -0.15 -11.16 4.36
CA GLY A 172 -1.24 -12.10 4.35
C GLY A 172 -0.76 -13.52 4.62
N HIS A 173 -1.47 -14.23 5.48
CA HIS A 173 -1.25 -15.64 5.77
C HIS A 173 -2.56 -16.40 5.66
N GLU A 174 -2.53 -17.58 5.08
CA GLU A 174 -3.64 -18.51 5.17
C GLU A 174 -3.58 -19.20 6.54
N ARG A 175 -4.58 -18.94 7.38
CA ARG A 175 -4.72 -19.65 8.66
C ARG A 175 -5.33 -21.03 8.44
N ASP A 176 -6.41 -21.05 7.66
CA ASP A 176 -7.19 -22.23 7.31
C ASP A 176 -7.98 -21.97 6.00
N PRO A 177 -8.70 -22.96 5.43
CA PRO A 177 -9.44 -22.80 4.17
C PRO A 177 -10.52 -21.70 4.18
N SER A 178 -10.98 -21.26 5.35
CA SER A 178 -12.00 -20.20 5.50
C SER A 178 -11.43 -18.86 5.94
N THR A 179 -10.25 -18.82 6.54
CA THR A 179 -9.74 -17.63 7.23
C THR A 179 -8.40 -17.15 6.66
N THR A 180 -8.33 -15.85 6.36
CA THR A 180 -7.07 -15.16 6.02
C THR A 180 -6.67 -14.22 7.13
N ASP A 181 -5.46 -14.41 7.61
CA ASP A 181 -4.83 -13.53 8.57
C ASP A 181 -4.10 -12.39 7.87
N VAL A 182 -4.35 -11.15 8.31
CA VAL A 182 -3.71 -9.95 7.79
C VAL A 182 -2.99 -9.23 8.94
N SER A 183 -1.70 -8.95 8.78
CA SER A 183 -0.97 -8.04 9.68
C SER A 183 -0.48 -6.81 8.95
N ILE A 184 -0.71 -5.64 9.54
CA ILE A 184 -0.25 -4.35 9.05
C ILE A 184 0.68 -3.73 10.07
N GLN A 185 1.94 -3.54 9.71
CA GLN A 185 2.95 -2.91 10.54
C GLN A 185 3.37 -1.59 9.92
N LEU A 186 3.11 -0.48 10.60
CA LEU A 186 3.59 0.84 10.23
C LEU A 186 4.68 1.25 11.23
N ALA A 187 5.80 1.79 10.73
CA ALA A 187 6.84 2.39 11.54
C ALA A 187 7.31 3.71 10.92
N ASP A 188 7.21 4.79 11.68
CA ASP A 188 7.90 6.05 11.41
C ASP A 188 9.17 6.11 12.26
N THR A 189 10.30 6.42 11.64
CA THR A 189 11.58 6.64 12.31
C THR A 189 12.10 8.01 11.95
N HIS A 190 12.20 8.88 12.94
CA HIS A 190 12.80 10.21 12.86
C HIS A 190 14.12 10.18 13.64
N THR A 191 15.16 10.70 13.03
CA THR A 191 16.51 10.75 13.60
C THR A 191 16.93 12.18 13.90
N ARG A 192 17.81 12.37 14.87
CA ARG A 192 18.60 13.60 15.08
C ARG A 192 19.80 13.65 14.12
N PRO A 193 20.39 14.83 13.88
CA PRO A 193 21.67 14.94 13.21
C PRO A 193 22.76 14.12 13.91
N ILE A 194 23.73 13.61 13.14
CA ILE A 194 24.84 12.81 13.68
C ILE A 194 25.74 13.71 14.52
N ALA A 195 25.98 13.33 15.78
CA ALA A 195 27.06 13.87 16.60
C ALA A 195 28.28 12.93 16.55
N GLU A 196 29.47 13.48 16.33
CA GLU A 196 30.71 12.70 16.30
C GLU A 196 30.95 11.97 17.64
N GLY A 197 31.46 10.74 17.57
CA GLY A 197 31.77 9.93 18.76
C GLY A 197 30.57 9.35 19.51
N THR A 198 29.34 9.50 18.99
CA THR A 198 28.12 8.97 19.65
C THR A 198 27.62 7.66 19.01
N PRO A 199 27.03 6.72 19.79
CA PRO A 199 26.40 5.51 19.24
C PRO A 199 25.24 5.86 18.30
N LEU A 200 25.06 5.13 17.19
CA LEU A 200 23.98 5.42 16.23
C LEU A 200 22.57 5.41 16.84
N THR A 201 22.35 4.65 17.92
CA THR A 201 21.07 4.60 18.61
C THR A 201 20.70 5.91 19.29
N SER A 202 21.66 6.75 19.70
CA SER A 202 21.39 8.07 20.29
C SER A 202 20.78 9.05 19.29
N GLN A 203 20.89 8.75 17.99
CA GLN A 203 20.24 9.53 16.94
C GLN A 203 18.73 9.28 16.90
N LEU A 204 18.18 8.30 17.61
CA LEU A 204 16.73 8.10 17.60
C LEU A 204 16.02 9.27 18.29
N GLU A 205 15.43 10.18 17.50
CA GLU A 205 14.53 11.21 18.01
C GLU A 205 13.20 10.57 18.41
N ALA A 206 12.58 9.88 17.45
CA ALA A 206 11.31 9.21 17.66
C ALA A 206 11.15 8.00 16.75
N SER A 207 10.56 6.94 17.30
CA SER A 207 10.03 5.79 16.56
C SER A 207 8.57 5.60 16.92
N PHE A 208 7.67 5.86 15.99
CA PHE A 208 6.24 5.58 16.14
C PHE A 208 5.89 4.29 15.41
N GLU A 209 5.32 3.33 16.11
CA GLU A 209 4.91 2.04 15.57
C GLU A 209 3.41 1.88 15.70
N VAL A 210 2.75 1.40 14.66
CA VAL A 210 1.36 0.91 14.72
C VAL A 210 1.33 -0.51 14.18
N LYS A 211 0.72 -1.43 14.94
CA LYS A 211 0.53 -2.82 14.55
C LYS A 211 -0.94 -3.16 14.62
N THR A 212 -1.50 -3.54 13.48
CA THR A 212 -2.86 -4.04 13.37
C THR A 212 -2.82 -5.49 12.93
N PHE A 213 -3.64 -6.32 13.56
CA PHE A 213 -3.78 -7.73 13.22
C PHE A 213 -5.25 -8.05 13.06
N ALA A 214 -5.59 -8.77 12.00
CA ALA A 214 -6.96 -9.09 11.68
C ALA A 214 -7.12 -10.49 11.11
N SER A 215 -8.27 -11.09 11.40
CA SER A 215 -8.73 -12.33 10.79
C SER A 215 -9.88 -11.96 9.84
N VAL A 216 -9.84 -12.46 8.60
CA VAL A 216 -10.80 -12.11 7.55
C VAL A 216 -11.41 -13.37 6.97
N ASP A 217 -12.74 -13.44 6.97
CA ASP A 217 -13.50 -14.50 6.31
C ASP A 217 -13.28 -14.43 4.79
N ARG A 218 -12.81 -15.55 4.22
CA ARG A 218 -12.47 -15.67 2.78
C ARG A 218 -13.69 -15.64 1.87
N LYS A 219 -14.87 -15.99 2.37
CA LYS A 219 -16.07 -16.12 1.54
C LYS A 219 -16.73 -14.76 1.29
N HIS A 220 -16.83 -13.92 2.31
CA HIS A 220 -17.55 -12.65 2.29
C HIS A 220 -16.62 -11.44 2.45
N PHE A 221 -15.32 -11.65 2.68
CA PHE A 221 -14.30 -10.62 2.88
C PHE A 221 -14.66 -9.65 4.00
N ARG A 222 -15.09 -10.21 5.14
CA ARG A 222 -15.46 -9.46 6.34
C ARG A 222 -14.44 -9.69 7.43
N ILE A 223 -14.14 -8.63 8.19
CA ILE A 223 -13.26 -8.70 9.35
C ILE A 223 -13.99 -9.49 10.44
N GLU A 224 -13.40 -10.58 10.92
CA GLU A 224 -13.93 -11.38 12.03
C GLU A 224 -13.31 -10.99 13.35
N GLU A 225 -12.01 -10.70 13.33
CA GLU A 225 -11.24 -10.25 14.48
C GLU A 225 -10.37 -9.07 14.07
N LEU A 226 -10.20 -8.10 14.98
CA LEU A 226 -9.33 -6.95 14.76
C LEU A 226 -8.76 -6.46 16.08
N GLU A 227 -7.44 -6.38 16.14
CA GLU A 227 -6.70 -5.73 17.23
C GLU A 227 -5.77 -4.69 16.63
N SER A 228 -5.56 -3.60 17.38
CA SER A 228 -4.59 -2.59 16.98
C SER A 228 -3.90 -2.00 18.20
N ARG A 229 -2.61 -1.74 18.06
CA ARG A 229 -1.80 -1.14 19.11
C ARG A 229 -0.75 -0.22 18.52
N GLU A 230 -0.41 0.81 19.26
CA GLU A 230 0.66 1.73 18.90
C GLU A 230 1.71 1.82 20.00
N ARG A 231 2.90 2.26 19.62
CA ARG A 231 3.98 2.53 20.55
C ARG A 231 4.82 3.68 20.04
N HIS A 232 5.18 4.58 20.94
CA HIS A 232 6.12 5.65 20.68
C HIS A 232 7.37 5.45 21.52
N ARG A 233 8.55 5.50 20.88
CA ARG A 233 9.86 5.38 21.51
C ARG A 233 10.72 6.57 21.19
N THR A 234 11.50 6.99 22.17
CA THR A 234 12.67 7.86 22.00
C THR A 234 13.93 7.04 22.28
N PHE A 235 15.11 7.65 22.18
CA PHE A 235 16.34 7.01 22.63
C PHE A 235 16.26 6.56 24.09
N GLU A 236 15.72 7.39 24.99
CA GLU A 236 15.64 7.14 26.43
C GLU A 236 14.67 6.00 26.78
N THR A 237 13.66 5.79 25.94
CA THR A 237 12.56 4.84 26.19
C THR A 237 12.59 3.62 25.27
N ILE A 238 13.68 3.43 24.51
CA ILE A 238 13.79 2.41 23.45
C ILE A 238 13.49 0.98 23.92
N ALA A 239 13.89 0.64 25.15
CA ALA A 239 13.72 -0.68 25.73
C ALA A 239 12.41 -0.86 26.52
N SER A 240 11.81 0.24 27.00
CA SER A 240 10.78 0.21 28.03
C SER A 240 9.42 0.77 27.59
N ALA A 241 9.35 1.51 26.49
CA ALA A 241 8.10 2.14 26.05
C ALA A 241 6.97 1.11 25.89
N PRO A 242 5.80 1.31 26.56
CA PRO A 242 4.70 0.37 26.52
C PRO A 242 3.93 0.44 25.20
N TRP A 243 3.14 -0.60 24.93
CA TRP A 243 2.13 -0.55 23.88
C TRP A 243 0.84 0.08 24.42
N THR A 244 0.26 0.99 23.64
CA THR A 244 -1.10 1.50 23.85
C THR A 244 -2.05 0.71 22.96
N HIS A 245 -3.04 0.07 23.55
CA HIS A 245 -4.02 -0.75 22.84
C HIS A 245 -5.22 0.09 22.37
N HIS A 246 -5.67 -0.16 21.15
CA HIS A 246 -6.75 0.54 20.46
C HIS A 246 -7.91 -0.39 20.08
N ASP A 247 -7.97 -1.59 20.68
CA ASP A 247 -8.92 -2.64 20.34
C ASP A 247 -10.38 -2.16 20.44
N ALA A 248 -10.71 -1.43 21.51
CA ALA A 248 -12.02 -0.81 21.68
C ALA A 248 -12.34 0.22 20.57
N LEU A 249 -11.35 1.04 20.20
CA LEU A 249 -11.49 2.07 19.17
C LEU A 249 -11.72 1.45 17.79
N VAL A 250 -11.05 0.34 17.46
CA VAL A 250 -11.16 -0.31 16.14
C VAL A 250 -12.27 -1.36 16.07
N SER A 251 -12.83 -1.78 17.20
CA SER A 251 -13.93 -2.75 17.27
C SER A 251 -15.12 -2.48 16.32
N PRO A 252 -15.52 -1.23 16.01
CA PRO A 252 -16.62 -0.97 15.06
C PRO A 252 -16.31 -1.34 13.60
N LEU A 253 -15.09 -1.79 13.29
CA LEU A 253 -14.70 -2.34 12.00
C LEU A 253 -14.90 -3.87 11.94
N VAL A 254 -15.09 -4.54 13.07
CA VAL A 254 -15.43 -5.97 13.07
C VAL A 254 -16.79 -6.17 12.40
N GLY A 255 -16.86 -7.17 11.53
CA GLY A 255 -17.96 -7.40 10.63
C GLY A 255 -17.99 -6.47 9.42
N HIS A 256 -17.13 -5.47 9.27
CA HIS A 256 -17.14 -4.60 8.10
C HIS A 256 -16.49 -5.29 6.88
N PRO A 257 -16.99 -5.10 5.64
CA PRO A 257 -16.30 -5.55 4.43
C PRO A 257 -14.92 -4.89 4.29
N VAL A 258 -13.90 -5.67 3.97
CA VAL A 258 -12.51 -5.18 3.88
C VAL A 258 -12.29 -4.25 2.69
N ILE A 259 -13.02 -4.44 1.60
CA ILE A 259 -12.75 -3.75 0.32
C ILE A 259 -13.70 -2.56 0.12
N ARG A 260 -15.01 -2.80 0.12
CA ARG A 260 -15.99 -1.76 -0.19
C ARG A 260 -16.26 -0.90 1.05
N GLY A 261 -16.07 0.41 0.93
CA GLY A 261 -16.41 1.38 1.98
C GLY A 261 -15.41 1.48 3.14
N MET A 262 -14.39 0.61 3.18
CA MET A 262 -13.42 0.56 4.27
C MET A 262 -12.73 1.91 4.53
N ALA A 263 -12.25 2.58 3.49
CA ALA A 263 -11.59 3.88 3.65
C ALA A 263 -12.53 4.94 4.26
N ALA A 264 -13.77 5.04 3.78
CA ALA A 264 -14.76 5.97 4.31
C ALA A 264 -15.07 5.68 5.78
N ARG A 265 -15.24 4.39 6.13
CA ARG A 265 -15.47 3.95 7.51
C ARG A 265 -14.30 4.28 8.44
N VAL A 266 -13.06 4.10 7.97
CA VAL A 266 -11.85 4.48 8.71
C VAL A 266 -11.80 5.99 8.98
N PHE A 267 -12.13 6.82 7.99
CA PHE A 267 -12.20 8.28 8.17
C PHE A 267 -13.33 8.72 9.11
N GLU A 268 -14.50 8.07 9.05
CA GLU A 268 -15.61 8.30 9.97
C GLU A 268 -15.21 8.00 11.42
N LEU A 269 -14.51 6.88 11.64
CA LEU A 269 -14.11 6.42 12.96
C LEU A 269 -12.97 7.25 13.57
N LEU A 270 -11.94 7.57 12.78
CA LEU A 270 -10.70 8.18 13.29
C LEU A 270 -10.59 9.67 13.04
N GLY A 271 -11.50 10.24 12.24
CA GLY A 271 -11.46 11.62 11.78
C GLY A 271 -10.28 11.91 10.85
N LYS A 272 -10.14 13.18 10.45
CA LYS A 272 -9.03 13.68 9.61
C LYS A 272 -7.90 14.34 10.41
N GLY A 273 -8.13 14.61 11.70
CA GLY A 273 -7.16 15.28 12.56
C GLY A 273 -5.88 14.47 12.84
N PRO A 274 -4.89 15.11 13.48
CA PRO A 274 -3.57 14.51 13.71
C PRO A 274 -3.57 13.39 14.76
N LYS A 275 -4.52 13.42 15.73
CA LYS A 275 -4.56 12.49 16.88
C LYS A 275 -4.44 11.02 16.49
N ASN A 276 -5.16 10.59 15.47
CA ASN A 276 -5.21 9.19 15.03
C ASN A 276 -4.56 8.98 13.65
N ALA A 277 -3.72 9.91 13.19
CA ALA A 277 -3.23 9.91 11.81
C ALA A 277 -2.45 8.64 11.45
N LEU A 278 -1.59 8.14 12.35
CA LEU A 278 -0.80 6.93 12.10
C LEU A 278 -1.67 5.66 12.08
N LEU A 279 -2.58 5.53 13.04
CA LEU A 279 -3.55 4.43 13.06
C LEU A 279 -4.43 4.44 11.81
N ARG A 280 -4.84 5.63 11.35
CA ARG A 280 -5.58 5.82 10.12
C ARG A 280 -4.77 5.39 8.90
N ASP A 281 -3.53 5.88 8.76
CA ASP A 281 -2.66 5.53 7.63
C ASP A 281 -2.36 4.03 7.58
N ASN A 282 -2.24 3.37 8.75
CA ASN A 282 -2.13 1.92 8.87
C ASN A 282 -3.40 1.22 8.36
N LEU A 283 -4.58 1.55 8.90
CA LEU A 283 -5.84 0.91 8.53
C LEU A 283 -6.26 1.17 7.08
N LEU A 284 -5.86 2.29 6.48
CA LEU A 284 -6.08 2.57 5.06
C LEU A 284 -5.31 1.63 4.12
N GLN A 285 -4.28 0.92 4.61
CA GLN A 285 -3.58 -0.10 3.81
C GLN A 285 -4.33 -1.42 3.72
N PHE A 286 -5.37 -1.62 4.52
CA PHE A 286 -6.07 -2.89 4.60
C PHE A 286 -6.72 -3.27 3.26
N ALA A 287 -7.55 -2.40 2.70
CA ALA A 287 -8.23 -2.65 1.42
C ALA A 287 -7.25 -2.89 0.25
N PRO A 288 -6.28 -2.00 -0.04
CA PRO A 288 -5.37 -2.21 -1.15
C PRO A 288 -4.44 -3.40 -0.91
N GLY A 289 -3.98 -3.66 0.32
CA GLY A 289 -3.12 -4.80 0.65
C GLY A 289 -3.84 -6.14 0.57
N PHE A 290 -5.08 -6.21 1.09
CA PHE A 290 -5.89 -7.42 1.05
C PHE A 290 -6.22 -7.87 -0.37
N ILE A 291 -6.48 -6.94 -1.29
CA ILE A 291 -6.66 -7.27 -2.71
C ILE A 291 -5.46 -8.06 -3.27
N GLN A 292 -4.23 -7.70 -2.91
CA GLN A 292 -3.05 -8.45 -3.37
C GLN A 292 -2.93 -9.82 -2.71
N ILE A 293 -3.25 -9.91 -1.41
CA ILE A 293 -3.26 -11.16 -0.66
C ILE A 293 -4.21 -12.17 -1.32
N THR A 294 -5.41 -11.72 -1.68
CA THR A 294 -6.41 -12.62 -2.29
C THR A 294 -5.89 -13.25 -3.58
N GLY A 295 -5.05 -12.56 -4.36
CA GLY A 295 -4.47 -13.11 -5.57
C GLY A 295 -3.65 -14.40 -5.34
N ALA A 296 -3.03 -14.57 -4.17
CA ALA A 296 -2.23 -15.74 -3.83
C ALA A 296 -3.07 -16.96 -3.37
N GLN A 297 -4.40 -16.87 -3.39
CA GLN A 297 -5.33 -17.86 -2.86
C GLN A 297 -6.17 -18.55 -3.96
N LEU A 298 -5.65 -18.62 -5.18
CA LEU A 298 -6.34 -19.27 -6.30
C LEU A 298 -6.19 -20.79 -6.34
N ASP A 299 -5.37 -21.38 -5.47
CA ASP A 299 -5.13 -22.83 -5.45
C ASP A 299 -6.43 -23.61 -5.18
N ASP A 300 -7.24 -23.19 -4.20
CA ASP A 300 -8.58 -23.77 -3.92
C ASP A 300 -9.49 -23.80 -5.15
N TYR A 301 -9.36 -22.82 -6.04
CA TYR A 301 -10.13 -22.80 -7.28
C TYR A 301 -9.64 -23.85 -8.25
N PHE A 302 -8.32 -24.00 -8.41
CA PHE A 302 -7.74 -25.01 -9.29
C PHE A 302 -8.01 -26.42 -8.80
N GLU A 303 -7.92 -26.66 -7.48
CA GLU A 303 -8.22 -27.97 -6.89
C GLU A 303 -9.68 -28.38 -7.12
N LYS A 304 -10.63 -27.48 -6.83
CA LYS A 304 -12.06 -27.72 -7.10
C LYS A 304 -12.31 -27.98 -8.59
N ARG A 305 -11.58 -27.32 -9.48
CA ARG A 305 -11.66 -27.53 -10.93
C ARG A 305 -11.10 -28.90 -11.35
N ALA A 306 -9.96 -29.31 -10.81
CA ALA A 306 -9.35 -30.60 -11.11
C ALA A 306 -10.23 -31.79 -10.68
N GLN A 307 -11.02 -31.61 -9.61
CA GLN A 307 -11.96 -32.60 -9.10
C GLN A 307 -13.27 -32.70 -9.91
N THR A 308 -13.57 -31.73 -10.78
CA THR A 308 -14.77 -31.78 -11.64
C THR A 308 -14.50 -32.54 -12.94
N THR A 309 -15.15 -33.70 -13.12
CA THR A 309 -14.98 -34.61 -14.27
C THR A 309 -15.68 -34.19 -15.56
N LYS A 310 -16.47 -33.10 -15.55
CA LYS A 310 -17.11 -32.50 -16.74
C LYS A 310 -16.87 -30.99 -16.76
N PRO A 311 -16.19 -30.43 -17.77
CA PRO A 311 -16.00 -28.98 -17.88
C PRO A 311 -17.32 -28.31 -18.27
N GLY A 312 -18.12 -27.93 -17.26
CA GLY A 312 -19.29 -27.05 -17.43
C GLY A 312 -18.91 -25.57 -17.60
N PRO A 313 -19.85 -24.68 -17.96
CA PRO A 313 -19.58 -23.26 -18.09
C PRO A 313 -19.17 -22.65 -16.74
N MET A 314 -18.20 -21.74 -16.83
CA MET A 314 -17.26 -21.36 -15.77
C MET A 314 -17.89 -20.40 -14.73
N GLN A 315 -18.02 -20.81 -13.46
CA GLN A 315 -18.18 -19.84 -12.36
C GLN A 315 -16.79 -19.34 -11.93
N LYS A 316 -16.53 -18.04 -12.13
CA LYS A 316 -15.28 -17.39 -11.73
C LYS A 316 -15.22 -17.25 -10.20
N PRO A 317 -14.06 -17.52 -9.55
CA PRO A 317 -13.87 -17.25 -8.12
C PRO A 317 -14.19 -15.80 -7.77
N ALA A 318 -14.73 -15.58 -6.57
CA ALA A 318 -14.89 -14.24 -6.00
C ALA A 318 -13.56 -13.45 -5.98
N VAL A 319 -12.42 -14.14 -5.87
CA VAL A 319 -11.07 -13.56 -5.93
C VAL A 319 -10.67 -13.14 -7.35
N THR A 320 -10.96 -13.93 -8.38
CA THR A 320 -10.70 -13.53 -9.78
C THR A 320 -11.59 -12.38 -10.24
N SER A 321 -12.77 -12.22 -9.61
CA SER A 321 -13.60 -11.03 -9.81
C SER A 321 -13.12 -9.81 -9.03
N LEU A 322 -12.16 -9.96 -8.08
CA LEU A 322 -11.49 -8.86 -7.39
C LEU A 322 -10.27 -8.35 -8.16
N GLY A 323 -9.43 -9.26 -8.68
CA GLY A 323 -8.22 -8.92 -9.42
C GLY A 323 -8.44 -8.20 -10.75
N GLY A 324 -9.68 -8.13 -11.21
CA GLY A 324 -10.08 -7.49 -12.47
C GLY A 324 -11.45 -6.81 -12.40
N ARG A 325 -11.77 -6.13 -11.28
CA ARG A 325 -12.97 -5.30 -11.23
C ARG A 325 -12.88 -4.20 -12.29
N PRO A 326 -13.95 -3.94 -13.06
CA PRO A 326 -13.99 -2.84 -14.00
C PRO A 326 -13.52 -1.54 -13.34
N ASN A 327 -12.61 -0.85 -14.02
CA ASN A 327 -12.08 0.45 -13.61
C ASN A 327 -11.31 0.45 -12.28
N SER A 328 -10.85 -0.72 -11.80
CA SER A 328 -10.01 -0.81 -10.60
C SER A 328 -8.59 -0.29 -10.80
N CYS A 329 -8.08 -0.38 -12.02
CA CYS A 329 -6.88 0.33 -12.48
C CYS A 329 -6.92 0.50 -14.00
N TYR A 330 -5.91 1.18 -14.55
CA TYR A 330 -5.72 1.34 -15.99
C TYR A 330 -5.87 0.02 -16.75
N MET A 331 -5.16 -1.05 -16.42
CA MET A 331 -5.26 -2.33 -17.14
C MET A 331 -6.64 -3.01 -17.04
N TRP A 332 -7.47 -2.58 -16.10
CA TRP A 332 -8.79 -3.15 -15.83
C TRP A 332 -9.94 -2.21 -16.19
N ARG A 333 -9.67 -1.14 -16.93
CA ARG A 333 -10.70 -0.28 -17.50
C ARG A 333 -11.57 -1.05 -18.50
N GLU A 334 -12.83 -0.68 -18.59
CA GLU A 334 -13.84 -1.39 -19.39
C GLU A 334 -13.48 -1.54 -20.87
N ASP A 335 -12.77 -0.58 -21.43
CA ASP A 335 -12.38 -0.54 -22.83
C ASP A 335 -11.01 -1.16 -23.13
N SER A 336 -10.26 -1.62 -22.12
CA SER A 336 -8.97 -2.28 -22.31
C SER A 336 -9.10 -3.61 -23.05
N LEU A 337 -8.06 -3.98 -23.79
CA LEU A 337 -8.02 -5.28 -24.48
C LEU A 337 -7.99 -6.45 -23.48
N VAL A 338 -7.36 -6.24 -22.32
CA VAL A 338 -7.36 -7.18 -21.18
C VAL A 338 -8.79 -7.43 -20.68
N ALA A 339 -9.55 -6.37 -20.42
CA ALA A 339 -10.94 -6.50 -19.97
C ALA A 339 -11.84 -7.11 -21.05
N ARG A 340 -11.66 -6.73 -22.32
CA ARG A 340 -12.41 -7.26 -23.46
C ARG A 340 -12.13 -8.75 -23.70
N ALA A 341 -10.87 -9.20 -23.60
CA ALA A 341 -10.52 -10.62 -23.70
C ALA A 341 -11.25 -11.44 -22.63
N LEU A 342 -11.24 -10.96 -21.39
CA LEU A 342 -11.94 -11.62 -20.29
C LEU A 342 -13.47 -11.54 -20.36
N ALA A 343 -14.02 -10.58 -21.11
CA ALA A 343 -15.44 -10.47 -21.41
C ALA A 343 -15.85 -11.38 -22.58
N ARG A 344 -15.00 -11.57 -23.60
CA ARG A 344 -15.22 -12.53 -24.68
C ARG A 344 -15.25 -13.97 -24.17
N ASP A 345 -14.42 -14.29 -23.19
CA ASP A 345 -14.54 -15.56 -22.44
C ASP A 345 -15.88 -15.71 -21.69
N LYS A 346 -16.57 -14.60 -21.35
CA LYS A 346 -17.93 -14.66 -20.75
C LYS A 346 -19.02 -14.92 -21.80
N THR A 347 -18.81 -14.49 -23.04
CA THR A 347 -19.78 -14.63 -24.14
C THR A 347 -19.47 -15.80 -25.08
N GLY A 348 -18.33 -16.47 -24.92
CA GLY A 348 -17.81 -17.56 -25.75
C GLY A 348 -18.50 -18.91 -25.61
N ARG A 349 -19.83 -18.92 -25.54
CA ARG A 349 -20.70 -19.99 -26.04
C ARG A 349 -21.65 -19.34 -27.06
N GLU A 350 -21.10 -18.87 -28.19
CA GLU A 350 -21.87 -18.52 -29.40
C GLU A 350 -20.92 -18.12 -30.53
N SER A 351 -20.04 -19.04 -30.94
CA SER A 351 -19.44 -19.08 -32.29
C SER A 351 -18.43 -20.22 -32.34
N GLY A 352 -18.89 -21.38 -32.81
CA GLY A 352 -18.14 -22.62 -32.95
C GLY A 352 -19.11 -23.75 -33.23
#